data_AF-A0A9D7W4B0-F1
#
_entry.id   AF-A0A9D7W4B0-F1
#
_cell.length_a   1.000
_cell.length_b   1.000
_cell.length_c   1.000
_cell.angle_alpha   90.00
_cell.angle_beta   90.00
_cell.angle_gamma   90.00
#
_symmetry.space_group_name_H-M   'P 1'
#
loop_
_entity.id
_entity.type
_entity.pdbx_description
1 polymer ?
#
loop_
_entity_poly.entity_id
_entity_poly.type
_entity_poly.pdbx_seq_one_letter_code
_entity_poly.pdbx_strand_id
1 'polypeptide(L)'
;MKNLITCLCLTAFAFVAQAQEPTKYQKGRATLFSTYIADKMDLNEDQEKLVYNVMLERVVNANAKIKANKDISKEDKQAIYKAEFSNAQNKLAAEFGEKQARKMMLLSNEARKNADKQ
;
A
#
# COMPACT_ATOMS: atom_id res chain seq x y z
N MET A 1 24.39 52.50 14.27
CA MET A 1 24.27 51.26 15.08
C MET A 1 22.81 50.85 15.07
N LYS A 2 22.53 49.59 14.73
CA LYS A 2 21.50 48.69 15.33
C LYS A 2 20.07 49.26 15.43
N ASN A 3 19.00 48.76 14.82
CA ASN A 3 18.56 47.38 14.60
C ASN A 3 17.23 47.46 13.81
N LEU A 4 17.11 46.82 12.65
CA LEU A 4 16.59 45.45 12.44
C LEU A 4 15.09 45.48 12.07
N ILE A 5 14.84 45.60 10.76
CA ILE A 5 13.57 45.26 10.11
C ILE A 5 13.39 43.76 10.32
N THR A 6 12.53 43.36 11.26
CA THR A 6 12.18 41.95 11.44
C THR A 6 11.21 41.56 10.34
N CYS A 7 11.77 41.08 9.23
CA CYS A 7 11.05 40.43 8.16
C CYS A 7 10.52 39.09 8.68
N LEU A 8 9.21 39.01 8.92
CA LEU A 8 8.52 37.83 9.42
C LEU A 8 8.29 36.88 8.23
N CYS A 9 9.35 36.20 7.79
CA CYS A 9 9.25 35.08 6.86
C CYS A 9 8.64 33.88 7.60
N LEU A 10 7.30 33.85 7.67
CA LEU A 10 6.55 32.63 7.93
C LEU A 10 6.80 31.66 6.77
N THR A 11 7.86 30.85 6.89
CA THR A 11 8.05 29.68 6.03
C THR A 11 6.93 28.70 6.37
N ALA A 12 5.84 28.78 5.62
CA ALA A 12 4.91 27.68 5.49
C ALA A 12 5.71 26.50 4.93
N PHE A 13 6.15 25.59 5.80
CA PHE A 13 6.54 24.25 5.39
C PHE A 13 5.26 23.58 4.86
N ALA A 14 4.94 23.86 3.60
CA ALA A 14 4.10 22.95 2.84
C ALA A 14 4.86 21.63 2.82
N PHE A 15 4.44 20.69 3.66
CA PHE A 15 4.76 19.29 3.47
C PHE A 15 4.13 18.89 2.14
N VAL A 16 4.82 19.21 1.03
CA VAL A 16 4.65 18.48 -0.21
C VAL A 16 4.97 17.05 0.17
N ALA A 17 3.91 16.23 0.29
CA ALA A 17 4.03 14.79 0.28
C ALA A 17 4.67 14.45 -1.08
N GLN A 18 6.00 14.46 -1.12
CA GLN A 18 6.77 13.99 -2.24
C GLN A 18 6.33 12.54 -2.40
N ALA A 19 5.56 12.24 -3.45
CA ALA A 19 5.20 10.89 -3.80
C ALA A 19 6.50 10.18 -4.20
N GLN A 20 7.22 9.63 -3.22
CA GLN A 20 8.42 8.87 -3.46
C GLN A 20 8.02 7.64 -4.26
N GLU A 21 8.69 7.43 -5.39
CA GLU A 21 8.53 6.22 -6.21
C GLU A 21 8.51 4.97 -5.33
N PRO A 22 7.55 4.03 -5.54
CA PRO A 22 7.48 2.83 -4.74
C PRO A 22 8.81 2.06 -4.79
N THR A 23 9.29 1.68 -3.60
CA THR A 23 10.55 0.94 -3.44
C THR A 23 10.53 -0.40 -4.17
N LYS A 24 11.71 -0.95 -4.47
CA LYS A 24 11.85 -2.31 -5.04
C LYS A 24 11.11 -3.36 -4.21
N TYR A 25 11.16 -3.25 -2.89
CA TYR A 25 10.41 -4.13 -2.00
C TYR A 25 8.90 -4.01 -2.21
N GLN A 26 8.35 -2.79 -2.23
CA GLN A 26 6.93 -2.57 -2.46
C GLN A 26 6.47 -3.11 -3.81
N LYS A 27 7.23 -2.82 -4.87
CA LYS A 27 6.97 -3.35 -6.22
C LYS A 27 7.02 -4.87 -6.24
N GLY A 28 8.04 -5.48 -5.62
CA GLY A 28 8.17 -6.94 -5.54
C GLY A 28 7.04 -7.62 -4.76
N ARG A 29 6.54 -7.00 -3.68
CA ARG A 29 5.37 -7.51 -2.96
C ARG A 29 4.10 -7.43 -3.79
N ALA A 30 3.89 -6.33 -4.51
CA ALA A 30 2.76 -6.18 -5.42
C ALA A 30 2.79 -7.23 -6.54
N THR A 31 3.96 -7.43 -7.18
CA THR A 31 4.17 -8.46 -8.21
C THR A 31 3.89 -9.87 -7.66
N LEU A 32 4.46 -10.21 -6.50
CA LEU A 32 4.21 -11.52 -5.87
C LEU A 32 2.72 -11.80 -5.71
N PHE A 33 1.94 -10.80 -5.28
CA PHE A 33 0.51 -10.98 -5.07
C PHE A 33 -0.26 -11.02 -6.39
N SER A 34 -0.03 -10.08 -7.30
CA SER A 34 -0.78 -9.99 -8.55
C SER A 34 -0.57 -11.21 -9.43
N THR A 35 0.67 -11.66 -9.58
CA THR A 35 0.99 -12.81 -10.43
C THR A 35 0.43 -14.11 -9.85
N TYR A 36 0.49 -14.30 -8.53
CA TYR A 36 -0.14 -15.47 -7.90
C TYR A 36 -1.66 -15.48 -8.03
N ILE A 37 -2.29 -14.31 -7.89
CA ILE A 37 -3.73 -14.17 -8.06
C ILE A 37 -4.13 -14.43 -9.52
N ALA A 38 -3.40 -13.84 -10.48
CA ALA A 38 -3.65 -13.97 -11.90
C ALA A 38 -3.56 -15.44 -12.35
N ASP A 39 -2.50 -16.16 -11.95
CA ASP A 39 -2.35 -17.60 -12.19
C ASP A 39 -3.52 -18.42 -11.64
N LYS A 40 -3.92 -18.17 -10.37
CA LYS A 40 -4.94 -18.97 -9.68
C LYS A 40 -6.38 -18.63 -10.07
N MET A 41 -6.58 -17.51 -10.76
CA MET A 41 -7.91 -17.02 -11.16
C MET A 41 -8.06 -16.87 -12.67
N ASP A 42 -7.03 -17.22 -13.45
CA ASP A 42 -6.98 -17.08 -14.90
C ASP A 42 -7.31 -15.64 -15.35
N LEU A 43 -6.67 -14.67 -14.70
CA LEU A 43 -6.85 -13.26 -15.03
C LEU A 43 -6.05 -12.90 -16.29
N ASN A 44 -6.62 -12.05 -17.14
CA ASN A 44 -5.88 -11.49 -18.26
C ASN A 44 -4.88 -10.39 -17.79
N GLU A 45 -4.04 -9.92 -18.71
CA GLU A 45 -2.99 -8.94 -18.42
C GLU A 45 -3.53 -7.62 -17.83
N ASP A 46 -4.65 -7.12 -18.33
CA ASP A 46 -5.26 -5.88 -17.84
C ASP A 46 -5.79 -6.05 -16.41
N GLN A 47 -6.41 -7.20 -16.12
CA GLN A 47 -6.89 -7.56 -14.79
C GLN A 47 -5.73 -7.77 -13.82
N GLU A 48 -4.65 -8.45 -14.23
CA GLU A 48 -3.44 -8.58 -13.42
C GLU A 48 -2.85 -7.21 -13.09
N LYS A 49 -2.75 -6.31 -14.09
CA LYS A 49 -2.24 -4.95 -13.90
C LYS A 49 -3.09 -4.14 -12.94
N LEU A 50 -4.41 -4.29 -13.00
CA LEU A 50 -5.33 -3.67 -12.03
C LEU A 50 -5.08 -4.21 -10.62
N VAL A 51 -5.02 -5.54 -10.46
CA VAL A 51 -4.71 -6.18 -9.17
C VAL A 51 -3.35 -5.73 -8.64
N TYR A 52 -2.33 -5.64 -9.51
CA TYR A 52 -1.00 -5.14 -9.17
C TYR A 52 -1.07 -3.74 -8.58
N ASN A 53 -1.79 -2.81 -9.24
CA ASN A 53 -1.90 -1.43 -8.78
C ASN A 53 -2.56 -1.36 -7.40
N VAL A 54 -3.65 -2.12 -7.18
CA VAL A 54 -4.34 -2.16 -5.87
C VAL A 54 -3.42 -2.74 -4.79
N MET A 55 -2.67 -3.80 -5.11
CA MET A 55 -1.73 -4.41 -4.17
C MET A 55 -0.54 -3.50 -3.86
N LEU A 56 -0.02 -2.78 -4.86
CA LEU A 56 1.05 -1.81 -4.68
C LEU A 56 0.61 -0.68 -3.76
N GLU A 57 -0.58 -0.13 -4.01
CA GLU A 57 -1.14 0.93 -3.18
C GLU A 57 -1.31 0.49 -1.73
N ARG A 58 -1.85 -0.72 -1.49
CA ARG A 58 -1.97 -1.30 -0.15
C ARG A 58 -0.63 -1.31 0.60
N VAL A 59 0.44 -1.77 -0.05
CA VAL A 59 1.77 -1.87 0.59
C VAL A 59 2.38 -0.48 0.79
N VAL A 60 2.22 0.42 -0.17
CA VAL A 60 2.71 1.81 -0.08
C VAL A 60 2.02 2.56 1.06
N ASN A 61 0.69 2.53 1.11
CA ASN A 61 -0.10 3.21 2.12
C ASN A 61 0.19 2.68 3.53
N ALA A 62 0.25 1.36 3.70
CA ALA A 62 0.58 0.76 5.00
C ALA A 62 1.98 1.20 5.46
N ASN A 63 2.98 1.12 4.58
CA ASN A 63 4.35 1.53 4.90
C ASN A 63 4.44 3.03 5.21
N ALA A 64 3.73 3.88 4.47
CA ALA A 64 3.72 5.33 4.70
C ALA A 64 3.13 5.67 6.08
N LYS A 65 1.97 5.09 6.41
CA LYS A 65 1.29 5.30 7.70
C LYS A 65 2.14 4.80 8.88
N ILE A 66 2.79 3.65 8.74
CA ILE A 66 3.67 3.11 9.78
C ILE A 66 4.92 3.97 9.94
N LYS A 67 5.55 4.43 8.84
CA LYS A 67 6.76 5.28 8.91
C LYS A 67 6.49 6.67 9.46
N ALA A 68 5.27 7.17 9.33
CA ALA A 68 4.88 8.47 9.87
C ALA A 68 4.90 8.51 11.41
N ASN A 69 4.79 7.36 12.08
CA ASN A 69 4.82 7.27 13.54
C ASN A 69 5.95 6.32 14.00
N LYS A 70 7.04 6.90 14.54
CA LYS A 70 8.23 6.14 14.97
C LYS A 70 7.97 5.22 16.16
N ASP A 71 7.03 5.58 17.03
CA ASP A 71 6.74 4.87 18.29
C ASP A 71 5.46 4.02 18.18
N ILE A 72 5.02 3.73 16.95
CA ILE A 72 3.79 3.00 16.70
C ILE A 72 3.84 1.57 17.29
N SER A 73 2.81 1.26 18.09
CA SER A 73 2.66 -0.04 18.74
C SER A 73 2.45 -1.17 17.72
N LYS A 74 2.60 -2.41 18.18
CA LYS A 74 2.34 -3.58 17.33
C LYS A 74 0.87 -3.67 16.96
N GLU A 75 -0.01 -3.32 17.89
CA GLU A 75 -1.46 -3.30 17.77
C GLU A 75 -1.89 -2.28 16.72
N ASP A 76 -1.31 -1.08 16.75
CA ASP A 76 -1.60 -0.02 15.77
C ASP A 76 -1.07 -0.37 14.37
N LYS A 77 0.12 -0.98 14.28
CA LYS A 77 0.62 -1.55 13.01
C LYS A 77 -0.38 -2.57 12.45
N GLN A 78 -0.89 -3.45 13.29
CA GLN A 78 -1.86 -4.45 12.88
C GLN A 78 -3.18 -3.82 12.42
N ALA A 79 -3.64 -2.77 13.10
CA ALA A 79 -4.83 -2.01 12.70
C ALA A 79 -4.64 -1.36 11.32
N ILE A 80 -3.48 -0.75 11.05
CA ILE A 80 -3.16 -0.19 9.73
C ILE A 80 -3.18 -1.28 8.66
N TYR A 81 -2.53 -2.43 8.90
CA TYR A 81 -2.53 -3.53 7.93
C TYR A 81 -3.94 -4.07 7.65
N LYS A 82 -4.80 -4.15 8.67
CA LYS A 82 -6.20 -4.55 8.51
C LYS A 82 -6.99 -3.52 7.70
N ALA A 83 -6.82 -2.22 7.99
CA ALA A 83 -7.49 -1.16 7.25
C ALA A 83 -7.10 -1.16 5.76
N GLU A 84 -5.80 -1.26 5.45
CA GLU A 84 -5.34 -1.30 4.06
C GLU A 84 -5.73 -2.60 3.35
N PHE A 85 -5.86 -3.71 4.08
CA PHE A 85 -6.43 -4.95 3.53
C PHE A 85 -7.90 -4.76 3.12
N SER A 86 -8.71 -4.16 4.00
CA SER A 86 -10.12 -3.86 3.70
C SER A 86 -10.26 -2.87 2.53
N ASN A 87 -9.42 -1.84 2.49
CA ASN A 87 -9.42 -0.87 1.38
C ASN A 87 -9.11 -1.54 0.04
N ALA A 88 -8.08 -2.39 0.00
CA ALA A 88 -7.73 -3.16 -1.19
C ALA A 88 -8.88 -4.09 -1.60
N GLN A 89 -9.50 -4.80 -0.65
CA GLN A 89 -10.65 -5.65 -0.92
C GLN A 89 -11.82 -4.87 -1.52
N ASN A 90 -12.12 -3.67 -1.00
CA ASN A 90 -13.21 -2.85 -1.51
C ASN A 90 -12.94 -2.35 -2.93
N LYS A 91 -11.69 -1.96 -3.23
CA LYS A 91 -11.29 -1.58 -4.60
C LYS A 91 -11.41 -2.73 -5.58
N LEU A 92 -10.97 -3.93 -5.19
CA LEU A 92 -11.16 -5.12 -6.01
C LEU A 92 -12.64 -5.49 -6.13
N ALA A 93 -13.44 -5.28 -5.11
CA ALA A 93 -14.87 -5.61 -5.13
C ALA A 93 -15.65 -4.71 -6.09
N ALA A 94 -15.23 -3.46 -6.27
CA ALA A 94 -15.82 -2.56 -7.25
C ALA A 94 -15.67 -3.08 -8.69
N GLU A 95 -14.56 -3.77 -8.99
CA GLU A 95 -14.22 -4.23 -10.34
C GLU A 95 -14.61 -5.69 -10.60
N PHE A 96 -14.42 -6.57 -9.61
CA PHE A 96 -14.60 -8.03 -9.76
C PHE A 96 -15.78 -8.59 -8.96
N GLY A 97 -16.44 -7.76 -8.15
CA GLY A 97 -17.47 -8.19 -7.20
C GLY A 97 -16.91 -8.75 -5.90
N GLU A 98 -17.72 -8.71 -4.84
CA GLU A 98 -17.28 -9.04 -3.47
C GLU A 98 -16.69 -10.45 -3.33
N LYS A 99 -17.31 -11.45 -3.97
CA LYS A 99 -16.88 -12.84 -3.86
C LYS A 99 -15.47 -13.03 -4.43
N GLN A 100 -15.22 -12.46 -5.60
CA GLN A 100 -13.90 -12.56 -6.25
C GLN A 100 -12.86 -11.75 -5.48
N ALA A 101 -13.21 -10.53 -5.04
CA ALA A 101 -12.30 -9.72 -4.23
C ALA A 101 -11.86 -10.44 -2.94
N ARG A 102 -12.79 -11.07 -2.21
CA ARG A 102 -12.45 -11.89 -1.03
C ARG A 102 -11.50 -13.03 -1.39
N LYS A 103 -11.75 -13.74 -2.50
CA LYS A 103 -10.86 -14.81 -3.01
C LYS A 103 -9.46 -14.27 -3.34
N MET A 104 -9.36 -13.15 -4.05
CA MET A 104 -8.09 -12.49 -4.39
C MET A 104 -7.29 -12.14 -3.12
N MET A 105 -7.95 -11.59 -2.10
CA MET A 105 -7.27 -11.24 -0.86
C MET A 105 -6.79 -12.46 -0.07
N LEU A 106 -7.55 -13.58 -0.09
CA LEU A 106 -7.10 -14.86 0.48
C LEU A 106 -5.86 -15.40 -0.25
N LEU A 107 -5.87 -15.38 -1.59
CA LEU A 107 -4.73 -15.78 -2.41
C LEU A 107 -3.49 -14.89 -2.17
N SER A 108 -3.66 -13.59 -1.94
CA SER A 108 -2.54 -12.70 -1.57
C SER A 108 -1.87 -13.11 -0.24
N ASN A 109 -2.66 -13.59 0.72
CA ASN A 109 -2.16 -14.08 2.00
C ASN A 109 -1.47 -15.45 1.85
N GLU A 110 -1.98 -16.30 0.96
CA GLU A 110 -1.36 -17.57 0.60
C GLU A 110 0.00 -17.36 -0.08
N ALA A 111 0.06 -16.48 -1.09
CA ALA A 111 1.29 -16.10 -1.77
C ALA A 111 2.36 -15.60 -0.77
N ARG A 112 1.96 -14.76 0.18
CA ARG A 112 2.85 -14.33 1.28
C ARG A 112 3.37 -15.52 2.09
N LYS A 113 2.48 -16.38 2.58
CA LYS A 113 2.86 -17.54 3.40
C LYS A 113 3.80 -18.48 2.66
N ASN A 114 3.62 -18.64 1.35
CA ASN A 114 4.47 -19.50 0.53
C ASN A 114 5.85 -18.89 0.35
N ALA A 115 5.94 -17.57 0.11
CA ALA A 115 7.21 -16.86 0.03
C ALA A 115 7.98 -16.84 1.36
N ASP A 116 7.28 -16.78 2.50
CA ASP A 116 7.90 -16.76 3.84
C ASP A 116 8.40 -18.16 4.29
N LYS A 117 8.06 -19.23 3.55
CA LYS A 117 8.49 -20.63 3.82
C LYS A 117 9.70 -21.08 3.01
N GLN A 118 10.09 -20.31 2.00
CA GLN A 118 11.26 -20.55 1.15
C GLN A 118 12.48 -19.86 1.74
#